data_AF-A0A2V5I076-F1
#
_entry.id   AF-A0A2V5I076-F1
#
_cell.length_a   1.000
_cell.length_b   1.000
_cell.length_c   1.000
_cell.angle_alpha   90.00
_cell.angle_beta   90.00
_cell.angle_gamma   90.00
#
_symmetry.space_group_name_H-M   'P 1'
#
loop_
_entity.id
_entity.type
_entity.pdbx_description
1 polymer ?
#
loop_
_entity_poly.entity_id
_entity_poly.type
_entity_poly.pdbx_seq_one_letter_code
_entity_poly.pdbx_strand_id
1 'polypeptide(L)'
;MYRGDHRMRQDSATNATNLGVCGARSSKGGIGGLALSGGLSFFSSREGLISDNVLNYEIVLASGAIVQANATDNPSLWKALRGGGTNFGIVTRFNLPTFPQDPFWAGVTYYSPASFPAQIEALGQEL
;
A
#
# COMPACT_ATOMS: atom_id res chain seq x y z
N MET A 1 -8.49 -34.56 8.60
CA MET A 1 -9.18 -33.75 7.55
C MET A 1 -9.73 -32.50 8.24
N TYR A 2 -8.98 -31.39 8.22
CA TYR A 2 -9.39 -30.12 8.83
C TYR A 2 -9.55 -29.12 7.67
N ARG A 3 -10.78 -28.82 7.26
CA ARG A 3 -11.06 -27.76 6.27
C ARG A 3 -11.13 -26.43 7.02
N GLY A 4 -9.96 -25.86 7.33
CA GLY A 4 -9.90 -24.44 7.70
C GLY A 4 -10.04 -23.60 6.43
N ASP A 5 -10.83 -22.54 6.46
CA ASP A 5 -10.81 -21.55 5.39
C ASP A 5 -9.44 -20.83 5.44
N HIS A 6 -8.56 -21.17 4.49
CA HIS A 6 -7.21 -20.61 4.39
C HIS A 6 -7.18 -19.25 3.69
N ARG A 7 -8.33 -18.69 3.33
CA ARG A 7 -8.39 -17.41 2.61
C ARG A 7 -8.24 -16.24 3.58
N MET A 8 -7.29 -15.36 3.29
CA MET A 8 -7.06 -14.15 4.08
C MET A 8 -7.96 -13.01 3.58
N ARG A 9 -8.31 -12.12 4.51
CA ARG A 9 -8.90 -10.81 4.22
C ARG A 9 -7.95 -9.70 4.64
N GLN A 10 -8.06 -8.56 3.98
CA GLN A 10 -7.01 -7.54 3.99
C GLN A 10 -6.91 -6.74 5.30
N ASP A 11 -8.00 -6.11 5.74
CA ASP A 11 -8.01 -5.23 6.90
C ASP A 11 -9.42 -5.14 7.51
N SER A 12 -9.48 -5.06 8.82
CA SER A 12 -10.70 -4.92 9.64
C SER A 12 -11.69 -3.88 9.13
N ALA A 13 -11.21 -2.72 8.62
CA ALA A 13 -12.06 -1.63 8.13
C ALA A 13 -12.81 -1.95 6.83
N THR A 14 -12.28 -2.87 6.00
CA THR A 14 -12.87 -3.27 4.71
C THR A 14 -13.36 -4.73 4.69
N ASN A 15 -13.03 -5.49 5.74
CA ASN A 15 -13.37 -6.90 5.87
C ASN A 15 -14.87 -7.20 5.79
N ALA A 16 -15.75 -6.24 6.10
CA ALA A 16 -17.21 -6.43 6.05
C ALA A 16 -17.83 -6.08 4.69
N THR A 17 -17.08 -5.50 3.75
CA THR A 17 -17.64 -4.88 2.54
C THR A 17 -17.18 -5.51 1.22
N ASN A 18 -16.36 -6.59 1.25
CA ASN A 18 -15.70 -7.16 0.07
C ASN A 18 -14.93 -6.11 -0.75
N LEU A 19 -14.38 -5.12 -0.04
CA LEU A 19 -13.53 -4.09 -0.60
C LEU A 19 -12.10 -4.28 -0.11
N GLY A 20 -11.17 -3.78 -0.89
CA GLY A 20 -9.76 -3.63 -0.55
C GLY A 20 -9.33 -2.19 -0.79
N VAL A 21 -8.14 -1.87 -0.27
CA VAL A 21 -7.49 -0.56 -0.43
C VAL A 21 -6.00 -0.78 -0.68
N CYS A 22 -5.30 0.08 -1.41
CA CYS A 22 -3.85 -0.06 -1.48
C CYS A 22 -3.24 0.41 -0.14
N GLY A 23 -3.04 -0.51 0.80
CA GLY A 23 -2.60 -0.23 2.18
C GLY A 23 -1.30 -0.93 2.56
N ALA A 24 -0.82 -0.69 3.78
CA ALA A 24 0.43 -1.28 4.29
C ALA A 24 0.37 -2.82 4.33
N ARG A 25 1.49 -3.48 3.99
CA ARG A 25 1.61 -4.96 4.09
C ARG A 25 1.73 -5.50 5.52
N SER A 26 2.02 -4.63 6.48
CA SER A 26 2.18 -4.99 7.89
C SER A 26 1.17 -4.24 8.72
N SER A 27 0.46 -4.94 9.60
CA SER A 27 -0.51 -4.35 10.54
C SER A 27 0.12 -3.41 11.56
N LYS A 28 1.46 -3.46 11.75
CA LYS A 28 2.19 -2.56 12.66
C LYS A 28 2.63 -1.25 11.98
N GLY A 29 2.62 -1.18 10.66
CA GLY A 29 3.07 -0.01 9.90
C GLY A 29 1.96 1.02 9.71
N GLY A 30 2.24 2.28 10.05
CA GLY A 30 1.34 3.39 9.71
C GLY A 30 1.36 3.72 8.22
N ILE A 31 0.22 4.14 7.68
CA ILE A 31 0.10 4.49 6.24
C ILE A 31 0.81 5.78 5.87
N GLY A 32 0.99 6.71 6.81
CA GLY A 32 1.48 8.07 6.53
C GLY A 32 2.79 8.09 5.76
N GLY A 33 3.86 7.53 6.32
CA GLY A 33 5.16 7.50 5.63
C GLY A 33 5.16 6.65 4.36
N LEU A 34 4.42 5.53 4.36
CA LEU A 34 4.35 4.64 3.19
C LEU A 34 3.67 5.33 2.01
N ALA A 35 2.53 6.00 2.23
CA ALA A 35 1.78 6.70 1.20
C ALA A 35 2.49 7.95 0.64
N LEU A 36 3.47 8.49 1.38
CA LEU A 36 4.26 9.65 0.96
C LEU A 36 5.55 9.29 0.24
N SER A 37 6.09 8.09 0.49
CA SER A 37 7.37 7.64 -0.08
C SER A 37 7.24 6.54 -1.13
N GLY A 38 6.02 6.26 -1.61
CA GLY A 38 5.73 5.12 -2.48
C GLY A 38 4.82 4.12 -1.77
N GLY A 39 5.45 3.25 -0.99
CA GLY A 39 4.75 2.29 -0.13
C GLY A 39 4.30 1.04 -0.88
N LEU A 40 4.86 -0.10 -0.50
CA LEU A 40 4.47 -1.40 -1.06
C LEU A 40 3.25 -1.96 -0.34
N SER A 41 2.27 -2.40 -1.13
CA SER A 41 1.07 -3.12 -0.73
C SER A 41 1.10 -4.56 -1.23
N PHE A 42 0.24 -5.42 -0.66
CA PHE A 42 -0.01 -6.76 -1.23
C PHE A 42 -0.64 -6.67 -2.63
N PHE A 43 -1.29 -5.55 -2.93
CA PHE A 43 -1.95 -5.31 -4.20
C PHE A 43 -1.08 -4.51 -5.18
N SER A 44 0.18 -4.22 -4.87
CA SER A 44 0.96 -3.29 -5.69
C SER A 44 1.22 -3.77 -7.11
N SER A 45 1.24 -5.09 -7.35
CA SER A 45 1.34 -5.64 -8.69
C SER A 45 0.10 -5.37 -9.56
N ARG A 46 -1.08 -5.11 -8.96
CA ARG A 46 -2.34 -4.84 -9.66
C ARG A 46 -2.72 -3.36 -9.62
N GLU A 47 -2.57 -2.72 -8.47
CA GLU A 47 -3.07 -1.37 -8.19
C GLU A 47 -1.96 -0.30 -8.15
N GLY A 48 -0.69 -0.70 -8.24
CA GLY A 48 0.44 0.22 -8.05
C GLY A 48 0.80 0.47 -6.57
N LEU A 49 1.70 1.42 -6.32
CA LEU A 49 2.12 1.73 -4.95
C LEU A 49 0.99 2.42 -4.17
N ILE A 50 1.12 2.47 -2.84
CA ILE A 50 0.14 3.15 -1.99
C ILE A 50 0.02 4.63 -2.39
N SER A 51 1.16 5.30 -2.63
CA SER A 51 1.21 6.66 -3.15
C SER A 51 0.50 6.79 -4.48
N ASP A 52 0.57 5.78 -5.34
CA ASP A 52 -0.08 5.79 -6.65
C ASP A 52 -1.61 5.77 -6.54
N ASN A 53 -2.15 5.49 -5.36
CA ASN A 53 -3.58 5.42 -5.14
C ASN A 53 -4.13 6.64 -4.41
N VAL A 54 -3.32 7.58 -3.90
CA VAL A 54 -3.87 8.69 -3.12
C VAL A 54 -4.59 9.70 -4.01
N LEU A 55 -5.91 9.81 -3.83
CA LEU A 55 -6.77 10.74 -4.58
C LEU A 55 -6.63 12.17 -4.07
N ASN A 56 -6.46 12.33 -2.75
CA ASN A 56 -6.35 13.63 -2.11
C ASN A 56 -5.57 13.54 -0.80
N TYR A 57 -4.71 14.53 -0.57
CA TYR A 57 -4.09 14.80 0.72
C TYR A 57 -4.71 16.06 1.34
N GLU A 58 -5.09 15.99 2.62
CA GLU A 58 -5.21 17.20 3.44
C GLU A 58 -3.87 17.44 4.12
N ILE A 59 -3.30 18.63 3.94
CA ILE A 59 -1.95 18.93 4.39
C ILE A 59 -1.88 20.31 5.05
N VAL A 60 -1.20 20.37 6.20
CA VAL A 60 -0.81 21.60 6.86
C VAL A 60 0.55 22.03 6.33
N LEU A 61 0.59 23.17 5.66
CA LEU A 61 1.82 23.74 5.11
C LEU A 61 2.65 24.43 6.20
N ALA A 62 3.90 24.77 5.89
CA ALA A 62 4.78 25.52 6.80
C ALA A 62 4.22 26.90 7.21
N SER A 63 3.34 27.48 6.38
CA SER A 63 2.62 28.72 6.70
C SER A 63 1.53 28.55 7.77
N GLY A 64 1.19 27.31 8.13
CA GLY A 64 0.04 26.95 8.97
C GLY A 64 -1.28 26.82 8.21
N ALA A 65 -1.30 27.12 6.90
CA ALA A 65 -2.50 26.94 6.08
C ALA A 65 -2.82 25.45 5.89
N ILE A 66 -4.10 25.10 5.93
CA ILE A 66 -4.61 23.76 5.60
C ILE A 66 -5.11 23.78 4.17
N VAL A 67 -4.53 22.95 3.31
CA VAL A 67 -4.89 22.87 1.89
C VAL A 67 -5.23 21.44 1.48
N GLN A 68 -5.94 21.31 0.36
CA GLN A 68 -6.16 20.03 -0.30
C GLN A 68 -5.17 19.90 -1.48
N ALA A 69 -4.55 18.74 -1.61
CA ALA A 69 -3.68 18.41 -2.74
C ALA A 69 -4.23 17.19 -3.48
N ASN A 70 -4.78 17.43 -4.67
CA ASN A 70 -5.36 16.44 -5.57
C ASN A 70 -5.15 16.85 -7.04
N ALA A 71 -5.80 16.16 -7.98
CA ALA A 71 -5.64 16.42 -9.41
C ALA A 71 -6.09 17.82 -9.86
N THR A 72 -6.98 18.48 -9.11
CA THR A 72 -7.60 19.77 -9.45
C THR A 72 -7.24 20.91 -8.51
N ASP A 73 -6.82 20.61 -7.27
CA ASP A 73 -6.41 21.57 -6.25
C ASP A 73 -4.97 21.26 -5.81
N ASN A 74 -4.05 22.22 -5.91
CA ASN A 74 -2.61 22.03 -5.71
C ASN A 74 -2.00 20.79 -6.42
N PRO A 75 -2.16 20.62 -7.75
CA PRO A 75 -1.76 19.41 -8.47
C PRO A 75 -0.24 19.17 -8.51
N SER A 76 0.58 20.21 -8.40
CA SER A 76 2.03 20.07 -8.26
C SER A 76 2.41 19.46 -6.91
N LEU A 77 1.79 19.92 -5.82
CA LEU A 77 1.96 19.38 -4.47
C LEU A 77 1.45 17.94 -4.40
N TRP A 78 0.30 17.64 -5.02
CA TRP A 78 -0.23 16.27 -5.10
C TRP A 78 0.77 15.30 -5.75
N LYS A 79 1.39 15.69 -6.86
CA LYS A 79 2.44 14.88 -7.51
C LYS A 79 3.69 14.76 -6.63
N ALA A 80 4.12 15.85 -5.99
CA ALA A 80 5.29 15.86 -5.13
C ALA A 80 5.13 14.94 -3.90
N LEU A 81 3.93 14.88 -3.33
CA LEU A 81 3.61 14.02 -2.18
C LEU A 81 3.57 12.53 -2.55
N ARG A 82 3.49 12.16 -3.84
CA ARG A 82 3.46 10.77 -4.31
C ARG A 82 4.88 10.22 -4.54
N GLY A 83 5.71 10.28 -3.51
CA GLY A 83 7.10 9.81 -3.53
C GLY A 83 8.10 10.75 -2.87
N GLY A 84 7.74 12.01 -2.65
CA GLY A 84 8.60 13.03 -2.06
C GLY A 84 8.67 13.03 -0.53
N GLY A 85 8.05 12.07 0.14
CA GLY A 85 8.12 11.91 1.60
C GLY A 85 7.44 13.06 2.37
N THR A 86 7.95 13.35 3.57
CA THR A 86 7.34 14.31 4.51
C THR A 86 7.85 15.75 4.36
N ASN A 87 8.38 16.11 3.19
CA ASN A 87 9.10 17.37 2.99
C ASN A 87 8.20 18.61 2.83
N PHE A 88 6.93 18.42 2.51
CA PHE A 88 6.06 19.51 2.03
C PHE A 88 5.01 19.97 3.05
N GLY A 89 5.00 19.37 4.25
CA GLY A 89 4.06 19.69 5.32
C GLY A 89 3.62 18.45 6.10
N ILE A 90 2.66 18.64 7.00
CA ILE A 90 2.08 17.57 7.82
C ILE A 90 0.77 17.13 7.18
N VAL A 91 0.76 15.92 6.63
CA VAL A 91 -0.48 15.35 6.08
C VAL A 91 -1.36 14.82 7.21
N THR A 92 -2.58 15.32 7.29
CA THR A 92 -3.57 14.98 8.32
C THR A 92 -4.62 14.00 7.82
N ARG A 93 -4.87 13.93 6.50
CA ARG A 93 -5.82 12.99 5.89
C ARG A 93 -5.34 12.49 4.53
N PHE A 94 -5.57 11.21 4.28
CA PHE A 94 -5.39 10.56 2.98
C PHE A 94 -6.74 10.04 2.51
N ASN A 95 -7.11 10.36 1.27
CA ASN A 95 -8.26 9.74 0.61
C ASN A 95 -7.73 8.72 -0.39
N LEU A 96 -8.11 7.44 -0.22
CA LEU A 96 -7.73 6.34 -1.09
C LEU A 96 -8.98 5.74 -1.74
N PRO A 97 -8.91 5.28 -3.00
CA PRO A 97 -9.98 4.52 -3.59
C PRO A 97 -10.06 3.17 -2.91
N THR A 98 -11.26 2.61 -2.92
CA THR A 98 -11.46 1.19 -2.65
C THR A 98 -11.70 0.46 -3.95
N PHE A 99 -11.38 -0.83 -3.97
CA PHE A 99 -11.62 -1.71 -5.10
C PHE A 99 -12.29 -3.01 -4.62
N PRO A 100 -13.06 -3.70 -5.47
CA PRO A 100 -13.59 -5.02 -5.14
C PRO A 100 -12.46 -5.99 -4.78
N GLN A 101 -12.56 -6.63 -3.62
CA GLN A 101 -11.57 -7.58 -3.16
C GLN A 101 -12.22 -8.74 -2.41
N ASP A 102 -12.20 -9.91 -3.05
CA ASP A 102 -12.56 -11.17 -2.43
C ASP A 102 -11.41 -11.74 -1.60
N PRO A 103 -11.67 -12.72 -0.71
CA PRO A 103 -10.62 -13.41 0.02
C PRO A 103 -9.59 -14.05 -0.92
N PHE A 104 -8.31 -13.91 -0.60
CA PHE A 104 -7.20 -14.38 -1.43
C PHE A 104 -6.31 -15.38 -0.69
N TRP A 105 -5.55 -16.15 -1.46
CA TRP A 105 -4.59 -17.11 -0.93
C TRP A 105 -3.29 -16.40 -0.53
N ALA A 106 -2.79 -16.72 0.65
CA ALA A 106 -1.50 -16.25 1.13
C ALA A 106 -0.74 -17.42 1.77
N GLY A 107 0.59 -17.37 1.73
CA GLY A 107 1.45 -18.39 2.30
C GLY A 107 2.87 -17.87 2.47
N VAL A 108 3.63 -18.54 3.33
CA VAL A 108 5.06 -18.29 3.51
C VAL A 108 5.79 -19.58 3.20
N THR A 109 6.82 -19.48 2.36
CA THR A 109 7.69 -20.60 1.99
C THR A 109 9.05 -20.39 2.63
N TYR A 110 9.61 -21.43 3.24
CA TYR A 110 10.91 -21.39 3.90
C TYR A 110 11.88 -22.31 3.17
N TYR A 111 13.10 -21.82 2.92
CA TYR A 111 14.18 -22.58 2.30
C TYR A 111 15.34 -22.77 3.28
N SER A 112 15.95 -23.94 3.27
CA SER A 112 17.17 -24.16 4.04
C SER A 112 18.35 -23.42 3.41
N PRO A 113 19.35 -22.96 4.18
CA PRO A 113 20.54 -22.31 3.63
C PRO A 113 21.28 -23.16 2.58
N ALA A 114 21.32 -24.50 2.78
CA ALA A 114 21.97 -25.42 1.86
C ALA A 114 21.30 -25.49 0.48
N SER A 115 19.97 -25.35 0.44
CA SER A 115 19.19 -25.35 -0.80
C SER A 115 19.07 -23.97 -1.46
N PHE A 116 19.39 -22.89 -0.74
CA PHE A 116 19.09 -21.52 -1.18
C PHE A 116 19.69 -21.14 -2.56
N PRO A 117 20.95 -21.47 -2.89
CA PRO A 117 21.51 -21.13 -4.20
C PRO A 117 20.74 -21.74 -5.37
N ALA A 118 20.41 -23.02 -5.28
CA ALA A 118 19.66 -23.73 -6.33
C ALA A 118 18.24 -23.17 -6.53
N GLN A 119 17.60 -22.68 -5.45
CA GLN A 119 16.28 -22.07 -5.52
C GLN A 119 16.32 -20.69 -6.19
N ILE A 120 17.38 -19.90 -5.97
CA ILE A 120 17.56 -18.62 -6.66
C ILE A 120 17.82 -18.83 -8.16
N GLU A 121 18.65 -19.82 -8.52
CA GLU A 121 18.88 -20.17 -9.93
C GLU A 121 17.58 -20.63 -10.62
N ALA A 122 16.79 -21.49 -9.96
CA ALA A 122 15.51 -21.94 -10.49
C ALA A 122 14.55 -20.75 -10.71
N LEU A 123 14.44 -19.83 -9.74
CA LEU A 123 13.62 -18.63 -9.88
C LEU A 123 14.06 -17.76 -11.07
N GLY A 124 15.37 -17.64 -11.31
CA GLY A 124 15.89 -16.89 -12.45
C GLY A 124 15.63 -17.53 -13.82
N GLN A 125 15.32 -18.83 -13.87
CA GLN A 125 14.96 -19.55 -15.11
C GLN A 125 13.46 -19.50 -15.43
N GLU A 126 12.62 -19.21 -14.43
CA GLU A 126 11.16 -19.11 -14.60
C GLU A 126 10.68 -17.70 -15.00
N LEU A 127 11.55 -16.68 -14.90
CA LEU A 127 11.29 -15.30 -15.31
C LEU A 127 11.81 -15.03 -16.74
#